data_AF-A0A5C9BJ02-F1
#
_entry.id   AF-A0A5C9BJ02-F1
#
_cell.length_a   1.000
_cell.length_b   1.000
_cell.length_c   1.000
_cell.angle_alpha   90.00
_cell.angle_beta   90.00
_cell.angle_gamma   90.00
#
_symmetry.space_group_name_H-M   'P 1'
#
loop_
_entity.id
_entity.type
_entity.pdbx_description
1 polymer ?
#
loop_
_entity_poly.entity_id
_entity_poly.type
_entity_poly.pdbx_seq_one_letter_code
_entity_poly.pdbx_strand_id
1 'polypeptide(L)' 'MANVDQAEWQAYSADPGFQRYLGVCKAFDPVGIERALNTDEKSGSFDFQRVIIAAYLEDCEAGAVSA' A
#
# COMPACT_ATOMS: atom_id res chain seq x y z
N MET A 1 11.62 5.45 13.10
CA MET A 1 11.10 5.24 11.73
C MET A 1 9.87 6.12 11.63
N ALA A 2 9.80 7.01 10.64
CA ALA A 2 8.65 7.87 10.47
C ALA A 2 7.46 6.99 10.04
N ASN A 3 6.33 7.10 10.74
CA ASN A 3 5.07 6.52 10.26
C ASN A 3 4.77 7.15 8.90
N VAL A 4 4.21 6.38 7.97
CA VAL A 4 3.53 6.98 6.81
C VAL A 4 2.45 7.87 7.40
N ASP A 5 2.53 9.17 7.13
CA ASP A 5 1.46 10.04 7.55
C ASP A 5 0.22 9.79 6.68
N GLN A 6 -0.95 10.10 7.23
CA GLN A 6 -2.21 9.87 6.55
C GLN A 6 -2.28 10.56 5.17
N ALA A 7 -1.48 11.62 4.94
CA ALA A 7 -1.45 12.34 3.67
C ALA A 7 -0.64 11.58 2.60
N GLU A 8 0.47 10.95 2.97
CA GLU A 8 1.24 10.09 2.07
C GLU A 8 0.41 8.88 1.64
N TRP A 9 -0.29 8.22 2.56
CA TRP A 9 -1.22 7.15 2.21
C TRP A 9 -2.31 7.61 1.24
N GLN A 10 -2.87 8.82 1.45
CA GLN A 10 -3.88 9.38 0.55
C GLN A 10 -3.31 9.71 -0.84
N ALA A 11 -2.06 10.21 -0.90
CA ALA A 11 -1.40 10.51 -2.16
C ALA A 11 -1.23 9.24 -3.01
N TYR A 12 -0.70 8.16 -2.42
CA TYR A 12 -0.59 6.88 -3.11
C TYR A 12 -1.95 6.26 -3.41
N SER A 13 -2.92 6.36 -2.50
CA SER A 13 -4.28 5.86 -2.77
C SER A 13 -4.98 6.59 -3.92
N ALA A 14 -4.53 7.79 -4.29
CA ALA A 14 -5.01 8.52 -5.46
C ALA A 14 -4.22 8.20 -6.75
N ASP A 15 -3.06 7.54 -6.63
CA ASP A 15 -2.21 7.15 -7.74
C ASP A 15 -2.81 5.93 -8.49
N PRO A 16 -3.07 6.04 -9.81
CA PRO A 16 -3.66 4.94 -10.58
C PRO A 16 -2.79 3.68 -10.63
N GLY A 17 -1.46 3.83 -10.66
CA GLY A 17 -0.52 2.71 -10.66
C GLY A 17 -0.59 1.94 -9.34
N PHE A 18 -0.59 2.66 -8.22
CA PHE A 18 -0.72 2.08 -6.89
C PHE A 18 -2.10 1.44 -6.67
N GLN A 19 -3.19 2.06 -7.15
CA GLN A 19 -4.52 1.45 -7.09
C GLN A 19 -4.57 0.11 -7.84
N ARG A 20 -3.93 0.05 -9.01
CA ARG A 20 -3.83 -1.19 -9.77
C ARG A 20 -2.98 -2.23 -9.04
N TYR A 21 -1.87 -1.82 -8.44
CA TYR A 21 -1.01 -2.67 -7.63
C TYR A 21 -1.78 -3.29 -6.45
N LEU A 22 -2.46 -2.45 -5.66
CA LEU A 22 -3.34 -2.89 -4.59
C LEU A 22 -4.45 -3.82 -5.09
N GLY A 23 -5.01 -3.55 -6.27
CA GLY A 23 -5.99 -4.41 -6.92
C GLY A 23 -5.45 -5.82 -7.20
N VAL A 24 -4.20 -5.94 -7.65
CA VAL A 24 -3.55 -7.24 -7.86
C VAL A 24 -3.31 -7.95 -6.53
N CYS A 25 -2.81 -7.26 -5.51
CA CYS A 25 -2.62 -7.84 -4.17
C CYS A 25 -3.95 -8.36 -3.61
N LYS A 26 -5.04 -7.59 -3.75
CA LYS A 26 -6.40 -8.00 -3.33
C LYS A 26 -6.95 -9.14 -4.16
N ALA A 27 -6.58 -9.28 -5.44
CA ALA A 27 -7.02 -10.42 -6.25
C ALA A 27 -6.37 -11.73 -5.78
N PHE A 28 -5.15 -11.67 -5.25
CA PHE A 28 -4.45 -12.83 -4.70
C PHE A 28 -4.93 -13.20 -3.30
N ASP A 29 -5.09 -12.22 -2.40
CA ASP A 29 -5.64 -12.42 -1.06
C ASP A 29 -6.50 -11.23 -0.61
N PRO A 30 -7.81 -11.22 -0.93
CA PRO A 30 -8.68 -10.09 -0.63
C PRO A 30 -8.90 -9.93 0.88
N VAL A 31 -9.05 -11.05 1.59
CA VAL A 31 -9.40 -11.04 3.02
C VAL A 31 -8.19 -10.67 3.88
N GLY A 32 -7.00 -11.18 3.55
CA GLY A 32 -5.77 -10.87 4.27
C GLY A 32 -5.39 -9.40 4.15
N ILE A 33 -5.40 -8.85 2.93
CA ILE A 33 -5.08 -7.44 2.66
C ILE A 33 -6.06 -6.51 3.37
N GLU A 34 -7.37 -6.75 3.27
CA GLU A 34 -8.35 -5.90 3.96
C GLU A 34 -8.25 -5.99 5.48
N ARG A 35 -8.00 -7.19 6.03
CA ARG A 35 -7.79 -7.33 7.47
C ARG A 35 -6.54 -6.57 7.93
N ALA A 36 -5.45 -6.66 7.17
CA ALA A 36 -4.20 -5.98 7.48
C ALA A 36 -4.39 -4.46 7.49
N LEU A 37 -4.97 -3.89 6.43
CA LEU A 37 -5.27 -2.44 6.35
C LEU A 37 -6.17 -1.96 7.49
N ASN A 38 -7.25 -2.69 7.79
CA ASN A 38 -8.16 -2.34 8.88
C ASN A 38 -7.49 -2.44 10.27
N THR A 39 -6.60 -3.41 10.46
CA THR A 39 -5.84 -3.56 11.72
C THR A 39 -4.83 -2.44 11.86
N ASP A 40 -4.16 -2.10 10.77
CA ASP A 40 -3.16 -1.03 10.69
C ASP A 40 -3.78 0.33 11.04
N GLU A 41 -4.92 0.66 10.44
CA GLU A 41 -5.70 1.87 10.74
C GLU A 41 -6.16 1.92 12.20
N LYS A 42 -6.70 0.81 12.73
CA LYS A 42 -7.14 0.74 14.15
C LYS A 42 -5.99 0.85 15.14
N SER A 43 -4.81 0.37 14.77
CA SER A 43 -3.61 0.43 15.62
C SER A 43 -2.96 1.82 15.63
N GLY A 44 -3.22 2.64 14.60
CA GLY A 44 -2.55 3.93 14.40
C GLY A 44 -1.05 3.83 14.07
N SER A 45 -0.54 2.62 13.78
CA SER A 45 0.88 2.39 13.44
C SER A 45 1.20 2.72 11.99
N PHE A 46 0.27 2.46 11.06
CA PHE A 46 0.44 2.66 9.61
C PHE A 46 1.63 1.87 9.02
N ASP A 47 2.04 0.81 9.69
CA ASP A 47 3.19 0.00 9.31
C ASP A 47 2.91 -0.84 8.07
N PHE A 48 1.69 -1.38 7.95
CA PHE A 48 1.30 -2.14 6.76
C PHE A 48 1.18 -1.23 5.53
N GLN A 49 0.58 -0.05 5.69
CA GLN A 49 0.51 0.97 4.65
C GLN A 49 1.91 1.38 4.16
N ARG A 50 2.87 1.54 5.08
CA ARG A 50 4.26 1.82 4.74
C ARG A 50 4.93 0.71 3.95
N VAL A 51 4.77 -0.53 4.39
CA VAL A 51 5.39 -1.69 3.72
C VAL A 51 4.87 -1.86 2.30
N ILE A 52 3.55 -1.70 2.09
CA ILE A 52 2.97 -1.89 0.76
C ILE A 52 3.30 -0.74 -0.21
N ILE A 53 3.45 0.48 0.28
CA ILE A 53 3.97 1.61 -0.51
C ILE A 53 5.43 1.35 -0.90
N ALA A 54 6.27 0.93 0.04
CA ALA A 54 7.67 0.63 -0.25
C ALA A 54 7.82 -0.48 -1.31
N ALA A 55 7.03 -1.56 -1.19
CA ALA A 55 7.03 -2.64 -2.18
C ALA A 55 6.61 -2.15 -3.58
N TYR A 56 5.58 -1.29 -3.66
CA TYR A 56 5.17 -0.67 -4.92
C TYR A 56 6.30 0.16 -5.56
N LEU A 57 6.99 0.98 -4.75
CA LEU A 57 8.10 1.80 -5.24
C LEU A 57 9.27 0.96 -5.72
N GLU A 58 9.64 -0.09 -4.97
CA GLU A 58 10.68 -1.04 -5.37
C GLU A 58 10.34 -1.74 -6.70
N ASP A 59 9.08 -2.15 -6.88
CA ASP A 59 8.61 -2.76 -8.12
C ASP A 59 8.60 -1.77 -9.30
N CYS A 60 8.30 -0.50 -9.04
CA CYS A 60 8.40 0.58 -10.04
C CYS A 60 9.85 0.85 -10.43
N GLU A 61 10.78 0.92 -9.48
CA GLU A 61 12.22 1.08 -9.74
C GLU A 61 12.79 -0.11 -10.52
N ALA A 62 12.30 -1.32 -10.24
CA ALA A 62 12.64 -2.53 -10.98
C ALA A 62 12.01 -2.61 -12.38
N GLY A 63 11.08 -1.70 -12.72
CA GLY A 63 10.32 -1.72 -13.97
C GLY A 63 9.31 -2.85 -14.08
N ALA A 64 8.99 -3.52 -12.97
CA ALA A 64 7.98 -4.57 -12.89
C ALA A 64 6.55 -4.00 -12.91
N VAL A 65 6.39 -2.78 -12.39
CA VAL A 65 5.14 -2.02 -12.38
C VAL A 65 5.39 -0.64 -13.00
N SER A 66 4.44 -0.13 -13.77
CA SER A 66 4.49 1.25 -14.26
C SER A 66 3.73 2.16 -13.30
N ALA A 67 4.41 3.21 -12.84
CA ALA A 67 3.80 4.29 -12.07
C ALA A 67 2.77 5.06 -12.91
#